data_AF-A0A9Q9DA25-F1
#
_entry.id   AF-A0A9Q9DA25-F1
#
_cell.length_a   1.000
_cell.length_b   1.000
_cell.length_c   1.000
_cell.angle_alpha   90.00
_cell.angle_beta   90.00
_cell.angle_gamma   90.00
#
_symmetry.space_group_name_H-M   'P 1'
#
loop_
_entity.id
_entity.type
_entity.pdbx_description
1 polymer ?
#
loop_
_entity_poly.entity_id
_entity_poly.type
_entity_poly.pdbx_seq_one_letter_code
_entity_poly.pdbx_strand_id
1 'polypeptide(L)' 'MSTDKQPETTVKVEKRINGKWCFVIKFRGVTYPAQGNFTSMLEAQAAAQSVLNGLEKRG' A
#
# COMPACT_ATOMS: atom_id res chain seq x y z
N MET A 1 11.13 15.61 -21.22
CA MET A 1 9.79 15.00 -21.35
C MET A 1 10.03 13.49 -21.47
N SER A 2 9.71 12.57 -20.57
CA SER A 2 8.93 12.57 -19.35
C SER A 2 9.50 11.41 -18.53
N THR A 3 10.12 11.67 -17.37
CA THR A 3 10.38 10.58 -16.44
C THR A 3 9.02 10.26 -15.83
N ASP A 4 8.32 9.35 -16.47
CA ASP A 4 7.25 8.53 -15.90
C ASP A 4 7.84 7.83 -14.68
N LYS A 5 8.04 8.61 -13.60
CA LYS A 5 8.28 8.12 -12.26
C LYS A 5 6.96 7.54 -11.81
N GLN A 6 6.53 6.45 -12.44
CA GLN A 6 5.69 5.50 -11.74
C GLN A 6 6.44 5.25 -10.44
N PRO A 7 5.87 5.59 -9.27
CA PRO A 7 6.52 5.18 -8.06
C PRO A 7 6.64 3.65 -8.19
N GLU A 8 7.88 3.13 -8.19
CA GLU A 8 8.15 1.68 -8.12
C GLU A 8 7.39 1.05 -6.94
N THR A 9 6.89 1.90 -6.05
CA THR A 9 5.90 1.62 -5.03
C THR A 9 4.47 2.03 -5.40
N THR A 10 3.59 1.05 -5.63
CA THR A 10 2.14 1.25 -5.75
C THR A 10 1.43 0.75 -4.51
N VAL A 11 0.65 1.62 -3.87
CA VAL A 11 -0.25 1.24 -2.78
C VAL A 11 -1.68 1.13 -3.31
N LYS A 12 -2.33 -0.01 -3.08
CA LYS A 12 -3.72 -0.25 -3.43
C LYS A 12 -4.51 -0.52 -2.16
N VAL A 13 -5.48 0.33 -1.84
CA VAL A 13 -6.39 0.13 -0.71
C VAL A 13 -7.68 -0.49 -1.23
N GLU A 14 -8.06 -1.65 -0.70
CA GLU A 14 -9.22 -2.41 -1.14
C GLU A 14 -10.11 -2.78 0.05
N LYS A 15 -11.42 -2.65 -0.13
CA LYS A 15 -12.41 -3.09 0.86
C LYS A 15 -12.67 -4.58 0.65
N ARG A 16 -12.44 -5.38 1.68
CA ARG A 16 -12.77 -6.81 1.70
C ARG A 16 -14.26 -7.03 1.84
N ILE A 17 -14.70 -8.21 1.40
CA ILE A 17 -16.07 -8.71 1.53
C ILE A 17 -16.58 -8.71 2.98
N ASN A 18 -15.67 -8.79 3.95
CA ASN A 18 -15.98 -8.75 5.38
C ASN A 18 -16.22 -7.33 5.93
N GLY A 19 -16.35 -6.32 5.06
CA GLY A 19 -16.50 -4.91 5.42
C GLY A 19 -15.23 -4.23 5.93
N LYS A 20 -14.13 -4.97 6.07
CA LYS A 20 -12.82 -4.48 6.51
C LYS A 20 -12.02 -3.92 5.33
N TRP A 21 -11.08 -3.04 5.63
CA TRP A 21 -10.18 -2.44 4.67
C TRP A 21 -8.79 -3.09 4.77
N CYS A 22 -8.19 -3.33 3.62
CA CYS A 22 -6.83 -3.86 3.51
C CYS A 22 -6.06 -3.04 2.48
N PHE A 23 -4.74 -3.12 2.52
CA PHE A 23 -3.92 -2.51 1.49
C PHE A 23 -2.89 -3.51 0.95
N VAL A 24 -2.60 -3.39 -0.33
CA VAL A 24 -1.60 -4.16 -1.07
C VAL A 24 -0.52 -3.19 -1.49
N ILE A 25 0.75 -3.53 -1.24
CA ILE A 25 1.88 -2.72 -1.68
C ILE A 25 2.65 -3.50 -2.73
N LYS A 26 2.84 -2.92 -3.90
CA LYS A 26 3.83 -3.40 -4.86
C LYS A 26 5.05 -2.52 -4.72
N PHE A 27 6.20 -3.05 -4.34
CA PHE A 27 7.46 -2.31 -4.23
C PHE A 27 8.54 -3.01 -5.05
N ARG A 28 9.14 -2.31 -6.01
CA ARG A 28 10.29 -2.80 -6.82
C ARG A 28 10.07 -4.20 -7.42
N GLY A 29 8.88 -4.45 -7.94
CA GLY A 29 8.50 -5.75 -8.52
C GLY A 29 8.03 -6.82 -7.51
N VAL A 30 8.15 -6.58 -6.21
CA VAL A 30 7.63 -7.47 -5.16
C VAL A 30 6.21 -7.03 -4.78
N THR A 31 5.23 -7.91 -4.99
CA THR A 31 3.87 -7.70 -4.49
C THR A 31 3.79 -8.21 -3.06
N TYR A 32 3.67 -7.29 -2.11
CA TYR A 32 3.38 -7.62 -0.72
C TYR A 32 1.90 -7.97 -0.59
N PRO A 33 1.55 -9.09 0.08
CA PRO A 33 0.17 -9.52 0.23
C PRO A 33 -0.67 -8.46 0.93
N ALA A 34 -1.99 -8.50 0.72
CA ALA A 34 -2.93 -7.58 1.35
C ALA A 34 -2.81 -7.62 2.88
N GLN A 35 -2.21 -6.58 3.46
CA GLN A 35 -1.94 -6.47 4.89
C GLN A 35 -2.96 -5.57 5.59
N GLY A 36 -3.22 -5.94 6.85
CA GLY A 36 -4.12 -5.24 7.75
C GLY A 36 -5.59 -5.61 7.57
N ASN A 37 -6.39 -5.36 8.60
CA ASN A 37 -7.82 -5.67 8.64
C ASN A 37 -8.55 -4.49 9.29
N PHE A 38 -8.42 -3.32 8.67
CA PHE A 38 -8.84 -2.05 9.24
C PHE A 38 -10.34 -1.88 9.19
N THR A 39 -10.88 -1.14 10.15
CA THR A 39 -12.30 -0.77 10.18
C THR A 39 -12.63 0.40 9.28
N SER A 40 -11.63 1.25 9.00
CA SER A 40 -11.79 2.48 8.25
C SER A 40 -10.81 2.57 7.08
N MET A 41 -11.26 3.17 5.97
CA MET A 41 -10.41 3.46 4.81
C MET A 41 -9.20 4.32 5.22
N LEU A 42 -9.42 5.31 6.09
CA LEU A 42 -8.38 6.21 6.57
C LEU A 42 -7.27 5.47 7.32
N GLU A 43 -7.63 4.50 8.18
CA GLU A 43 -6.65 3.67 8.87
C GLU A 43 -5.86 2.80 7.89
N ALA A 44 -6.53 2.19 6.91
CA ALA A 44 -5.86 1.38 5.89
C ALA A 44 -4.90 2.22 5.05
N GLN A 45 -5.29 3.45 4.69
CA GLN A 45 -4.47 4.36 3.91
C GLN A 45 -3.27 4.89 4.72
N ALA A 46 -3.48 5.23 5.99
CA ALA A 46 -2.42 5.65 6.91
C ALA A 46 -1.40 4.53 7.14
N ALA A 47 -1.87 3.31 7.41
CA ALA A 47 -1.00 2.15 7.57
C ALA A 47 -0.24 1.84 6.28
N ALA A 48 -0.89 1.94 5.13
CA ALA A 48 -0.24 1.72 3.85
C ALA A 48 0.86 2.76 3.57
N GLN A 49 0.63 4.03 3.91
CA GLN A 49 1.63 5.09 3.83
C GLN A 49 2.80 4.87 4.80
N SER A 50 2.53 4.40 6.03
CA SER A 50 3.59 4.05 6.97
C SER A 50 4.46 2.89 6.48
N VAL A 51 3.85 1.85 5.89
CA VAL A 51 4.60 0.72 5.34
C VAL A 51 5.36 1.14 4.08
N LEU A 52 4.76 1.96 3.22
CA LEU A 52 5.43 2.57 2.06
C LEU A 52 6.72 3.30 2.50
N ASN A 53 6.61 4.24 3.44
CA ASN A 53 7.75 4.99 3.97
C ASN A 53 8.80 4.07 4.62
N GLY A 54 8.36 3.02 5.32
CA GLY A 54 9.26 2.01 5.89
C GLY A 54 10.00 1.18 4.85
N LEU A 55 9.36 0.88 3.71
CA LEU A 55 9.98 0.19 2.57
C LEU A 55 10.94 1.11 1.82
N GLU A 56 10.57 2.38 1.62
CA GLU A 56 11.44 3.39 1.01
C GLU A 56 12.70 3.67 1.85
N LYS A 57 12.59 3.64 3.18
CA LYS A 57 13.75 3.79 4.08
C LYS A 57 14.64 2.54 4.18
N ARG A 58 14.11 1.38 3.78
CA ARG A 58 14.83 0.08 3.84
C ARG A 58 15.46 -0.31 2.51
N GLY A 59 15.04 0.29 1.40
CA GLY A 59 15.55 0.05 0.04
C GLY A 59 16.71 0.96 -0.33
#